data_AF-A0A445KSK5-F1
#
_entry.id   AF-A0A445KSK5-F1
#
_cell.length_a   1.000
_cell.length_b   1.000
_cell.length_c   1.000
_cell.angle_alpha   90.00
_cell.angle_beta   90.00
_cell.angle_gamma   90.00
#
_symmetry.space_group_name_H-M   'P 1'
#
loop_
_entity.id
_entity.type
_entity.pdbx_description
1 polymer ?
#
loop_
_entity_poly.entity_id
_entity_poly.type
_entity_poly.pdbx_seq_one_letter_code
_entity_poly.pdbx_strand_id
1 'polypeptide(L)'
;MKSAKCLKRMRGEVALSLAKTIFYSDWREILDKVETPCTIIQTKKDAAVPHNVALYMENKIKGKVTLEIIDTLGHFPQLTAHLKFVEVLKGALAS
;
A
#
# COMPACT_ATOMS: atom_id res chain seq x y z
N MET A 1 16.97 1.02 8.35
CA MET A 1 15.55 1.47 8.27
C MET A 1 14.86 1.30 9.62
N LYS A 2 14.12 2.31 10.10
CA LYS A 2 13.41 2.26 11.39
C LYS A 2 12.40 1.10 11.49
N SER A 3 11.79 0.67 10.37
CA SER A 3 10.82 -0.43 10.28
C SER A 3 11.42 -1.83 10.51
N ALA A 4 12.64 -2.09 10.01
CA ALA A 4 13.30 -3.40 10.17
C ALA A 4 13.56 -3.74 11.65
N LYS A 5 13.84 -2.73 12.50
CA LYS A 5 13.96 -2.93 13.95
C LYS A 5 12.65 -3.39 14.57
N CYS A 6 11.51 -2.88 14.10
CA CYS A 6 10.20 -3.29 14.60
C CYS A 6 9.86 -4.73 14.21
N LEU A 7 10.10 -5.11 12.96
CA LEU A 7 9.89 -6.49 12.49
C LEU A 7 10.76 -7.50 13.27
N LYS A 8 12.02 -7.15 13.56
CA LYS A 8 12.92 -7.99 14.37
C LYS A 8 12.50 -8.17 15.83
N ARG A 9 11.53 -7.39 16.35
CA ARG A 9 10.98 -7.60 17.69
C ARG A 9 9.90 -8.68 17.73
N MET A 10 9.41 -9.13 16.59
CA MET A 10 8.44 -10.23 16.52
C MET A 10 9.13 -11.55 16.85
N ARG A 11 8.42 -12.46 17.53
CA ARG A 11 8.85 -13.85 17.68
C ARG A 11 9.00 -14.48 16.29
N GLY A 12 10.06 -15.26 16.07
CA GLY A 12 10.45 -15.74 14.74
C GLY A 12 9.35 -16.56 14.05
N GLU A 13 8.66 -17.42 14.80
CA GLU A 13 7.55 -18.23 14.29
C GLU A 13 6.35 -17.38 13.88
N VAL A 14 6.07 -16.29 14.61
CA VAL A 14 4.99 -15.35 14.29
C VAL A 14 5.35 -14.55 13.05
N ALA A 15 6.60 -14.07 12.97
CA ALA A 15 7.10 -13.33 11.81
C ALA A 15 7.07 -14.18 10.55
N LEU A 16 7.50 -15.44 10.63
CA LEU A 16 7.49 -16.37 9.51
C LEU A 16 6.07 -16.71 9.06
N SER A 17 5.17 -17.02 10.01
CA SER A 17 3.78 -17.32 9.68
C SER A 17 3.12 -16.12 9.00
N LEU A 18 3.29 -14.91 9.54
CA LEU A 18 2.75 -13.69 8.95
C LEU A 18 3.33 -13.43 7.55
N ALA A 19 4.65 -13.59 7.39
CA ALA A 19 5.29 -13.40 6.09
C ALA A 19 4.74 -14.37 5.04
N LYS A 20 4.56 -15.65 5.37
CA LYS A 20 3.92 -16.62 4.47
C LYS A 20 2.49 -16.19 4.10
N THR A 21 1.69 -15.78 5.08
CA THR A 21 0.33 -15.28 4.83
C THR A 21 0.33 -14.09 3.88
N ILE A 22 1.22 -13.12 4.05
CA ILE A 22 1.29 -11.93 3.19
C ILE A 22 1.79 -12.30 1.79
N PHE A 23 2.97 -12.94 1.69
CA PHE A 23 3.66 -13.16 0.42
C PHE A 23 3.05 -14.30 -0.42
N TYR A 24 2.28 -15.21 0.17
CA TYR A 24 1.56 -16.26 -0.58
C TYR A 24 0.07 -15.95 -0.78
N SER A 25 -0.44 -14.83 -0.27
CA SER A 25 -1.82 -14.44 -0.55
C SER A 25 -2.01 -13.98 -2.00
N ASP A 26 -3.19 -14.25 -2.55
CA ASP A 26 -3.63 -13.73 -3.84
C ASP A 26 -5.07 -13.22 -3.70
N TRP A 27 -5.24 -11.91 -3.88
CA TRP A 27 -6.52 -11.21 -3.76
C TRP A 27 -6.93 -10.54 -5.07
N ARG A 28 -6.38 -10.98 -6.21
CA ARG A 28 -6.67 -10.34 -7.50
C ARG A 28 -8.13 -10.51 -7.93
N GLU A 29 -8.73 -11.66 -7.62
CA GLU A 29 -10.12 -11.99 -7.99
C GLU A 29 -11.19 -11.30 -7.14
N ILE A 30 -10.82 -10.57 -6.08
CA ILE A 30 -11.80 -9.81 -5.29
C ILE A 30 -11.91 -8.36 -5.77
N LEU A 31 -10.95 -7.86 -6.55
CA LEU A 31 -10.93 -6.45 -6.96
C LEU A 31 -12.16 -6.06 -7.78
N ASP A 32 -12.64 -6.92 -8.66
CA ASP A 32 -13.83 -6.68 -9.50
C ASP A 32 -15.15 -6.68 -8.71
N LYS A 33 -15.12 -7.13 -7.44
CA LYS A 33 -16.24 -7.08 -6.49
C LYS A 33 -16.24 -5.81 -5.65
N VAL A 34 -15.18 -5.00 -5.70
CA VAL A 34 -15.08 -3.75 -4.93
C VAL A 34 -15.84 -2.66 -5.68
N GLU A 35 -17.00 -2.26 -5.14
CA GLU A 35 -17.83 -1.17 -5.69
C GLU A 35 -17.68 0.14 -4.89
N THR A 36 -17.15 0.07 -3.67
CA THR A 36 -16.89 1.24 -2.83
C THR A 36 -15.83 2.14 -3.48
N PRO A 37 -16.03 3.47 -3.53
CA PRO A 37 -15.01 4.40 -3.98
C PRO A 37 -13.69 4.22 -3.21
N CYS A 38 -12.58 4.19 -3.93
CA CYS A 38 -11.26 3.91 -3.37
C CYS A 38 -10.24 4.96 -3.81
N THR A 39 -9.41 5.43 -2.89
CA THR A 39 -8.21 6.20 -3.21
C THR A 39 -6.98 5.34 -2.97
N ILE A 40 -6.20 5.09 -4.02
CA ILE A 40 -4.96 4.31 -3.96
C ILE A 40 -3.80 5.29 -3.79
N ILE A 41 -3.19 5.30 -2.61
CA ILE A 41 -2.01 6.12 -2.30
C ILE A 41 -0.77 5.23 -2.37
N GLN A 42 0.15 5.51 -3.29
CA GLN A 42 1.37 4.73 -3.49
C GLN A 42 2.62 5.62 -3.60
N THR A 43 3.78 5.13 -3.16
CA THR A 43 5.05 5.82 -3.40
C THR A 43 5.58 5.54 -4.81
N LYS A 44 6.25 6.52 -5.41
CA LYS A 44 6.80 6.39 -6.77
C LYS A 44 7.81 5.25 -6.91
N LYS A 45 8.57 4.95 -5.85
CA LYS A 45 9.57 3.86 -5.84
C LYS A 45 9.43 3.01 -4.59
N ASP A 46 8.77 1.86 -4.72
CA ASP A 46 8.64 0.87 -3.67
C ASP A 46 9.25 -0.46 -4.14
N ALA A 47 10.10 -1.06 -3.31
CA ALA A 47 10.75 -2.34 -3.61
C ALA A 47 9.77 -3.52 -3.53
N ALA A 48 8.68 -3.39 -2.78
CA ALA A 48 7.67 -4.43 -2.63
C ALA A 48 6.48 -4.25 -3.61
N VAL A 49 6.22 -3.02 -4.07
CA VAL A 49 5.02 -2.68 -4.83
C VAL A 49 5.39 -1.85 -6.07
N PRO A 50 5.56 -2.47 -7.24
CA PRO A 50 5.86 -1.72 -8.46
C PRO A 50 4.69 -0.81 -8.88
N HIS A 51 4.97 0.23 -9.66
CA HIS A 51 3.96 1.22 -10.08
C HIS A 51 2.76 0.60 -10.84
N ASN A 52 3.00 -0.48 -11.58
CA ASN A 52 1.96 -1.19 -12.31
C ASN A 52 0.89 -1.83 -11.40
N VAL A 53 1.15 -2.03 -10.10
CA VAL A 53 0.17 -2.58 -9.16
C VAL A 53 -0.97 -1.58 -8.93
N ALA A 54 -0.63 -0.30 -8.73
CA ALA A 54 -1.60 0.78 -8.64
C ALA A 54 -2.50 0.83 -9.89
N LEU A 55 -1.89 0.79 -11.08
CA LEU A 55 -2.62 0.78 -12.35
C LEU A 55 -3.46 -0.48 -12.53
N TYR A 56 -2.96 -1.65 -12.11
CA TYR A 56 -3.72 -2.90 -12.17
C TYR A 56 -4.96 -2.81 -11.28
N MET A 57 -4.82 -2.30 -10.06
CA MET A 57 -5.93 -2.14 -9.12
C MET A 57 -6.95 -1.11 -9.63
N GLU A 58 -6.50 0.05 -10.12
CA GLU A 58 -7.36 1.07 -10.73
C GLU A 58 -8.20 0.49 -11.89
N ASN A 59 -7.60 -0.34 -12.74
CA ASN A 59 -8.30 -0.97 -13.87
C ASN A 59 -9.22 -2.12 -13.46
N LYS A 60 -9.03 -2.74 -12.30
CA LYS A 60 -9.78 -3.92 -11.86
C LYS A 60 -10.88 -3.63 -10.87
N ILE A 61 -10.73 -2.59 -10.06
CA ILE A 61 -11.77 -2.17 -9.12
C ILE A 61 -12.97 -1.62 -9.90
N LYS A 62 -14.17 -2.10 -9.57
CA LYS A 62 -15.41 -1.70 -10.24
C LYS A 62 -15.92 -0.34 -9.77
N GLY A 63 -15.67 0.01 -8.51
CA GLY A 63 -15.96 1.31 -7.94
C GLY A 63 -15.10 2.42 -8.53
N LYS A 64 -15.45 3.68 -8.21
CA LYS A 64 -14.61 4.84 -8.59
C LYS A 64 -13.24 4.73 -7.92
N VAL A 65 -12.17 4.83 -8.70
CA VAL A 65 -10.80 4.88 -8.17
C VAL A 65 -10.17 6.25 -8.42
N THR A 66 -9.46 6.75 -7.42
CA THR A 66 -8.53 7.88 -7.54
C THR A 66 -7.12 7.39 -7.25
N LEU A 67 -6.15 7.72 -8.11
CA LEU A 67 -4.75 7.36 -7.93
C LEU A 67 -3.92 8.55 -7.43
N GLU A 68 -3.22 8.38 -6.32
CA GLU A 68 -2.35 9.39 -5.73
C GLU A 68 -0.92 8.86 -5.57
N ILE A 69 0.02 9.42 -6.33
CA ILE A 69 1.42 8.98 -6.32
C ILE A 69 2.28 9.98 -5.55
N ILE A 70 2.84 9.54 -4.43
CA ILE A 70 3.77 10.34 -3.63
C ILE A 70 5.18 10.22 -4.25
N ASP A 71 5.76 11.36 -4.65
CA ASP A 71 7.16 11.44 -5.13
C ASP A 71 8.14 11.23 -3.94
N THR A 72 8.30 9.96 -3.58
CA THR A 72 9.19 9.46 -2.53
C THR A 72 9.55 7.99 -2.78
N LEU A 73 10.46 7.47 -1.95
CA LEU A 73 10.92 6.08 -2.00
C LEU A 73 10.59 5.35 -0.69
N GLY A 74 10.23 4.09 -0.84
CA GLY A 74 10.04 3.12 0.24
C GLY A 74 8.58 2.77 0.51
N HIS A 75 8.41 1.68 1.25
CA HIS A 75 7.10 1.06 1.52
C HIS A 75 6.29 1.74 2.63
N PHE A 76 6.91 2.62 3.42
CA PHE A 76 6.30 3.22 4.60
C PHE A 76 6.35 4.76 4.58
N PRO A 77 5.73 5.42 3.58
CA PRO A 77 5.76 6.87 3.44
C PRO A 77 5.20 7.60 4.66
N GLN A 78 4.23 7.02 5.37
CA GLN A 78 3.69 7.55 6.62
C GLN A 78 4.72 7.65 7.75
N LEU A 79 5.85 6.94 7.65
CA LEU A 79 6.96 7.01 8.61
C LEU A 79 8.19 7.77 8.06
N THR A 80 8.47 7.64 6.77
CA THR A 80 9.70 8.18 6.15
C THR A 80 9.49 9.51 5.43
N ALA A 81 8.26 9.79 4.97
CA ALA A 81 7.86 10.98 4.24
C ALA A 81 6.51 11.53 4.76
N HIS A 82 6.35 11.48 6.08
CA HIS A 82 5.08 11.70 6.79
C HIS A 82 4.37 13.01 6.42
N LEU A 83 5.09 14.12 6.22
CA LEU A 83 4.47 15.39 5.82
C LEU A 83 3.79 15.29 4.44
N LYS A 84 4.50 14.75 3.44
CA LYS A 84 3.95 14.51 2.09
C LYS A 84 2.78 13.52 2.14
N PHE A 85 2.89 12.47 2.96
CA PHE A 85 1.82 11.50 3.13
C PHE A 85 0.56 12.11 3.74
N VAL A 86 0.70 12.94 4.78
CA VAL A 86 -0.43 13.62 5.44
C VAL A 86 -1.12 14.61 4.51
N GLU A 87 -0.36 15.31 3.66
CA GLU A 87 -0.92 16.21 2.64
C GLU A 87 -1.84 15.45 1.67
N VAL A 88 -1.35 14.38 1.06
CA VAL A 88 -2.12 13.54 0.14
C VAL A 88 -3.31 12.89 0.84
N LEU A 89 -3.12 12.37 2.07
CA LEU A 89 -4.20 11.75 2.84
C LEU A 89 -5.32 12.74 3.16
N LYS A 90 -4.99 13.99 3.51
CA LYS A 90 -6.01 15.03 3.75
C LYS A 90 -6.81 15.33 2.49
N GLY A 91 -6.15 15.41 1.32
CA GLY A 91 -6.83 15.56 0.04
C GLY A 91 -7.79 14.40 -0.23
N ALA A 92 -7.32 13.16 -0.03
CA ALA A 92 -8.12 11.95 -0.24
C ALA A 92 -9.33 11.81 0.70
N LEU A 93 -9.29 12.39 1.91
CA LEU A 93 -10.38 12.33 2.87
C LEU A 93 -11.40 13.47 2.74
N ALA A 94 -11.06 14.52 1.98
CA ALA A 94 -11.94 15.67 1.75
C ALA A 94 -12.83 15.49 0.50
N SER A 95 -12.61 14.41 -0.28
CA SER A 95 -13.26 14.11 -1.56
C SER A 95 -14.51 13.25 -1.46
#